data_AF-A0AAF0XXF3-F1
#
_entry.id   AF-A0AAF0XXF3-F1
#
_cell.length_a   1.000
_cell.length_b   1.000
_cell.length_c   1.000
_cell.angle_alpha   90.00
_cell.angle_beta   90.00
_cell.angle_gamma   90.00
#
_symmetry.space_group_name_H-M   'P 1'
#
loop_
_entity.id
_entity.type
_entity.pdbx_description
1 polymer ?
#
loop_
_entity_poly.entity_id
_entity_poly.type
_entity_poly.pdbx_seq_one_letter_code
_entity_poly.pdbx_strand_id
1 'polypeptide(L)' 'MCFELFKPLVKVLRLVDGDWRPSMGFVYGELKDVKKEIIKLCKDTKEIYEPIIQIIDSRAKDRLDSPLHLTGYLLNPYY' A
#
# COMPACT_ATOMS: atom_id res chain seq x y z
N MET A 1 -1.14 9.06 17.52
CA MET A 1 -0.06 8.41 16.75
C MET A 1 -0.56 7.16 16.01
N CYS A 2 -1.12 6.15 16.68
CA CYS A 2 -1.55 4.92 15.98
C CYS A 2 -2.68 5.12 14.96
N PHE A 3 -3.70 5.95 15.27
CA PHE A 3 -4.86 6.14 14.37
C PHE A 3 -4.47 6.67 12.98
N GLU A 4 -3.55 7.65 12.92
CA GLU A 4 -3.07 8.21 11.66
C GLU A 4 -2.29 7.18 10.82
N LEU A 5 -1.64 6.20 11.46
CA LEU A 5 -0.90 5.15 10.78
C LEU A 5 -1.82 4.07 10.18
N PHE A 6 -2.99 3.85 10.78
CA PHE A 6 -3.99 2.91 10.27
C PHE A 6 -4.81 3.47 9.10
N LYS A 7 -5.07 4.78 9.05
CA LYS A 7 -5.81 5.43 7.96
C LYS A 7 -5.34 5.01 6.55
N PRO A 8 -4.04 5.11 6.21
CA PRO A 8 -3.58 4.72 4.88
C PRO A 8 -3.73 3.21 4.64
N LEU A 9 -3.60 2.37 5.66
CA LEU A 9 -3.84 0.92 5.53
C LEU A 9 -5.30 0.59 5.24
N VAL A 10 -6.24 1.25 5.92
CA VAL A 10 -7.68 1.08 5.68
C VAL A 10 -8.05 1.47 4.24
N LYS A 11 -7.37 2.49 3.66
CA LYS A 11 -7.55 2.86 2.26
C LYS A 11 -7.25 1.71 1.30
N VAL A 12 -6.13 1.00 1.52
CA VAL A 12 -5.74 -0.15 0.68
C VAL A 12 -6.69 -1.32 0.88
N LEU A 13 -7.13 -1.58 2.11
CA LEU A 13 -8.10 -2.66 2.39
C LEU A 13 -9.42 -2.43 1.63
N ARG A 14 -10.00 -1.23 1.75
CA ARG A 14 -11.22 -0.86 1.01
C ARG A 14 -11.05 -0.95 -0.51
N LEU A 15 -9.85 -0.68 -1.02
CA LEU A 15 -9.57 -0.85 -2.45
C LEU A 15 -9.56 -2.32 -2.86
N VAL A 16 -8.93 -3.20 -2.06
CA VAL A 16 -8.87 -4.64 -2.34
C VAL A 16 -10.25 -5.29 -2.24
N ASP A 17 -11.09 -4.83 -1.31
CA ASP A 17 -12.48 -5.29 -1.16
C ASP A 17 -13.41 -4.79 -2.29
N GLY A 18 -12.95 -3.87 -3.13
CA GLY A 18 -13.73 -3.31 -4.24
C GLY A 18 -14.72 -2.21 -3.83
N ASP A 19 -14.66 -1.73 -2.58
CA ASP A 19 -15.58 -0.72 -2.03
C ASP A 19 -15.44 0.67 -2.67
N TRP A 20 -14.34 0.93 -3.37
CA TRP A 20 -14.04 2.26 -3.94
C TRP A 20 -13.90 2.22 -5.46
N ARG A 21 -12.85 1.57 -6.00
CA ARG A 21 -12.52 1.57 -7.44
C ARG A 21 -11.93 0.22 -7.84
N PRO A 22 -11.75 -0.09 -9.14
CA PRO A 22 -11.17 -1.35 -9.58
C PRO A 22 -9.84 -1.63 -8.89
N SER A 23 -9.72 -2.78 -8.25
CA SER A 23 -8.56 -3.14 -7.42
C SER A 23 -7.32 -3.42 -8.27
N MET A 24 -7.48 -4.25 -9.30
CA MET A 24 -6.40 -4.83 -10.11
C MET A 24 -5.37 -3.83 -10.66
N GLY A 25 -5.82 -2.69 -11.20
CA GLY A 25 -4.94 -1.67 -11.80
C GLY A 25 -4.36 -0.65 -10.82
N PHE A 26 -4.77 -0.69 -9.56
CA PHE A 26 -4.53 0.39 -8.59
C PHE A 26 -3.94 -0.08 -7.26
N VAL A 27 -4.16 -1.34 -6.87
CA VAL A 27 -3.73 -1.88 -5.58
C VAL A 27 -2.23 -1.72 -5.37
N TYR A 28 -1.41 -2.05 -6.38
CA TYR A 28 0.04 -1.95 -6.26
C TYR A 28 0.51 -0.50 -6.09
N GLY A 29 -0.05 0.42 -6.87
CA GLY A 29 0.28 1.85 -6.78
C GLY A 29 -0.10 2.44 -5.43
N GLU A 30 -1.29 2.13 -4.93
CA GLU A 30 -1.74 2.59 -3.60
C GLU A 30 -0.91 1.98 -2.48
N LEU A 31 -0.53 0.71 -2.58
CA LEU A 31 0.36 0.08 -1.61
C LEU A 31 1.72 0.81 -1.55
N LYS A 32 2.26 1.22 -2.70
CA LYS A 32 3.50 2.01 -2.79
C LYS A 32 3.34 3.40 -2.15
N ASP A 33 2.22 4.06 -2.37
CA ASP A 33 1.98 5.40 -1.82
C ASP A 33 1.71 5.38 -0.32
N VAL A 34 0.99 4.38 0.18
CA VAL A 34 0.78 4.15 1.62
C VAL A 34 2.09 3.93 2.36
N LYS A 35 3.03 3.16 1.79
CA LYS A 35 4.36 2.99 2.38
C LYS A 35 5.08 4.35 2.54
N LYS A 36 5.02 5.22 1.53
CA LYS A 36 5.61 6.58 1.62
C LYS A 36 4.91 7.43 2.66
N GLU A 37 3.58 7.35 2.76
CA GLU A 37 2.80 8.08 3.76
C GLU A 37 3.17 7.66 5.19
N ILE A 38 3.31 6.35 5.44
CA ILE A 38 3.76 5.81 6.72
C ILE A 38 5.16 6.29 7.08
N ILE A 39 6.10 6.27 6.13
CA ILE A 39 7.46 6.79 6.36
C ILE A 39 7.42 8.27 6.81
N LYS A 40 6.61 9.09 6.13
CA LYS A 40 6.41 10.50 6.49
C LYS A 40 5.74 10.67 7.86
N LEU A 41 4.72 9.87 8.18
CA LEU A 41 4.05 9.88 9.49
C LEU A 41 5.02 9.52 10.63
N CYS A 42 5.96 8.62 10.34
CA CYS A 42 7.05 8.25 11.23
C CYS A 42 8.21 9.26 11.23
N LYS A 43 8.06 10.43 10.60
CA LYS A 43 9.09 11.48 10.49
C LYS A 43 10.43 10.96 9.96
N ASP A 44 10.38 10.02 9.01
CA ASP A 44 11.56 9.37 8.43
C ASP A 44 12.45 8.67 9.48
N THR A 45 11.91 8.33 10.65
CA THR A 45 12.64 7.61 11.71
C THR A 45 12.65 6.12 11.40
N LYS A 46 13.79 5.62 10.92
CA LYS A 46 13.94 4.26 10.39
C LYS A 46 13.53 3.18 11.38
N GLU A 47 13.94 3.30 12.62
CA GLU A 47 13.65 2.35 13.70
C GLU A 47 12.15 2.20 13.95
N ILE A 48 11.35 3.20 13.58
CA ILE A 48 9.90 3.22 13.75
C ILE A 48 9.20 2.69 12.50
N TYR A 49 9.52 3.18 11.30
CA TYR A 49 8.79 2.78 10.10
C TYR A 49 9.23 1.42 9.54
N GLU A 50 10.51 1.05 9.67
CA GLU A 50 11.05 -0.18 9.07
C GLU A 50 10.28 -1.45 9.48
N PRO A 51 10.00 -1.72 10.77
CA PRO A 51 9.22 -2.90 11.15
C PRO A 51 7.79 -2.87 10.58
N ILE A 52 7.21 -1.69 10.41
CA ILE A 52 5.85 -1.52 9.86
C ILE A 52 5.85 -1.84 8.36
N ILE A 53 6.83 -1.30 7.63
CA ILE A 53 7.00 -1.58 6.19
C ILE A 53 7.27 -3.07 5.96
N GLN A 54 8.11 -3.70 6.78
CA GLN A 54 8.38 -5.14 6.70
C GLN A 54 7.12 -5.99 6.92
N ILE A 55 6.25 -5.61 7.88
CA ILE A 55 4.97 -6.30 8.07
C ILE A 55 4.08 -6.14 6.83
N ILE A 56 4.00 -4.93 6.26
CA ILE A 56 3.21 -4.68 5.04
C ILE A 56 3.75 -5.51 3.87
N ASP A 57 5.06 -5.50 3.65
CA ASP A 57 5.72 -6.28 2.61
C ASP A 57 5.45 -7.77 2.77
N SER A 58 5.63 -8.31 3.98
CA SER A 58 5.35 -9.72 4.27
C SER A 58 3.89 -10.11 4.03
N ARG A 59 2.93 -9.20 4.24
CA ARG A 59 1.50 -9.47 4.01
C ARG A 59 1.08 -9.28 2.56
N ALA A 60 1.75 -8.39 1.84
CA ALA A 60 1.51 -8.12 0.43
C ALA A 60 2.14 -9.16 -0.49
N LYS A 61 3.27 -9.75 -0.07
CA LYS A 61 4.06 -10.70 -0.85
C LYS A 61 3.23 -11.82 -1.48
N ASP A 62 3.43 -12.01 -2.79
CA ASP A 62 2.78 -12.98 -3.65
C ASP A 62 1.24 -12.83 -3.75
N ARG A 63 0.69 -11.73 -3.22
CA ARG A 63 -0.75 -11.45 -3.18
C ARG A 63 -1.07 -10.14 -3.86
N LEU A 64 -0.62 -9.02 -3.29
CA LEU A 64 -0.90 -7.66 -3.76
C LEU A 64 0.25 -7.09 -4.62
N ASP A 65 1.40 -7.75 -4.62
CA ASP A 65 2.58 -7.45 -5.45
C ASP A 65 2.83 -8.53 -6.52
N SER A 66 1.81 -9.33 -6.83
CA SER A 66 1.91 -10.35 -7.86
C SER A 66 2.11 -9.73 -9.26
N PRO A 67 2.64 -10.50 -10.25
CA PRO A 67 2.82 -10.03 -11.62
C PRO A 67 1.55 -9.43 -12.23
N LEU A 68 0.39 -9.92 -11.81
CA LEU A 68 -0.91 -9.45 -12.26
C LEU A 68 -1.20 -8.00 -11.80
N HIS A 69 -0.99 -7.71 -10.52
CA HIS A 69 -1.16 -6.36 -9.98
C HIS A 69 -0.08 -5.39 -10.48
N LEU A 70 1.16 -5.89 -10.66
CA LEU A 70 2.25 -5.14 -11.27
C LEU A 70 1.94 -4.74 -12.72
N THR A 71 1.45 -5.70 -13.52
CA THR A 71 1.04 -5.45 -14.91
C THR A 71 -0.13 -4.48 -14.94
N GLY A 72 -1.11 -4.65 -14.04
CA GLY A 72 -2.23 -3.73 -13.89
C GLY A 72 -1.78 -2.30 -13.58
N TYR A 73 -0.80 -2.13 -12.69
CA TYR A 73 -0.20 -0.83 -12.39
C TYR A 73 0.54 -0.23 -13.59
N LEU A 74 1.37 -1.02 -14.28
CA LEU A 74 2.18 -0.56 -15.41
C LEU A 74 1.35 -0.12 -16.62
N LEU A 75 0.22 -0.81 -16.87
CA LEU A 75 -0.65 -0.54 -18.02
C LEU A 75 -1.74 0.50 -17.72
N ASN A 76 -1.82 1.01 -16.50
CA ASN A 76 -2.83 1.96 -16.09
C ASN A 76 -2.39 3.40 -16.45
N PRO A 77 -3.05 4.10 -17.40
CA PRO A 77 -2.64 5.43 -17.85
C PRO A 77 -2.81 6.54 -16.80
N TYR A 78 -3.40 6.21 -15.64
CA TYR A 78 -3.45 7.11 -14.50
C TYR A 78 -2.07 7.32 -13.85
N TYR A 79 -1.21 6.30 -13.91
CA TYR A 79 0.15 6.32 -13.36
C TYR A 79 1.18 6.66 -14.44
#